data_AF-P14435-F1
#
_entry.id   AF-P14435-F1
#
_cell.length_a   1.000
_cell.length_b   1.000
_cell.length_c   1.000
_cell.angle_alpha   90.00
_cell.angle_beta   90.00
_cell.angle_gamma   90.00
#
_symmetry.space_group_name_H-M   'P 1'
#
loop_
_entity.id
_entity.type
_entity.pdbx_description
1 polymer ?
#
loop_
_entity_poly.entity_id
_entity_poly.type
_entity_poly.pdbx_seq_one_letter_code
_entity_poly.pdbx_strand_id
1 'polypeptide(L)'
;EDDIEADHVGFYGISVYQSPGDIGQYTFEFDGDEWFYVDLDKKETVWRLPEFGQLTSFDPQGGLQEIATGKHNLGILTKRSNFTPATNEAPQATVFPKSPVLLGQPNTLICFVDNIFPPVINITWLRNSKSVTDGVYETSFLVNRDHSFHKLSYLTFIPSDDDIYDCKVEHWGLEEPVLKHWEPEIPAPMSELTETVVCALGLSVGLVGIVVGTIFIIQGLRSGGTSRHPGPL
;
A
#
# COMPACT_ATOMS: atom_id res chain seq x y z
N GLU A 1 0.46 28.32 6.67
CA GLU A 1 -0.23 28.20 5.37
C GLU A 1 -1.46 27.37 5.64
N ASP A 2 -2.64 27.91 5.32
CA ASP A 2 -3.92 27.30 5.62
C ASP A 2 -4.43 26.56 4.37
N ASP A 3 -5.13 25.44 4.57
CA ASP A 3 -5.70 24.67 3.47
C ASP A 3 -6.85 25.43 2.78
N ILE A 4 -6.94 25.31 1.46
CA ILE A 4 -8.12 25.73 0.72
C ILE A 4 -9.19 24.65 0.89
N GLU A 5 -10.30 25.01 1.52
CA GLU A 5 -11.46 24.11 1.69
C GLU A 5 -12.24 23.99 0.38
N ALA A 6 -12.38 22.76 -0.12
CA ALA A 6 -13.19 22.43 -1.29
C ALA A 6 -13.66 20.96 -1.19
N ASP A 7 -14.79 20.65 -1.81
CA ASP A 7 -15.30 19.27 -1.87
C ASP A 7 -14.42 18.37 -2.75
N HIS A 8 -13.87 18.94 -3.84
CA HIS A 8 -13.01 18.26 -4.81
C HIS A 8 -11.90 19.18 -5.30
N VAL A 9 -10.74 18.61 -5.64
CA VAL A 9 -9.60 19.34 -6.19
C VAL A 9 -9.10 18.64 -7.44
N GLY A 10 -9.11 19.34 -8.57
CA GLY A 10 -8.55 18.86 -9.83
C GLY A 10 -7.28 19.62 -10.20
N PHE A 11 -6.19 18.89 -10.41
CA PHE A 11 -4.99 19.41 -11.06
C PHE A 11 -5.02 19.07 -12.54
N TYR A 12 -5.65 19.94 -13.33
CA TYR A 12 -5.78 19.79 -14.78
C TYR A 12 -4.52 20.26 -15.53
N GLY A 13 -3.38 19.68 -15.15
CA GLY A 13 -2.07 19.95 -15.74
C GLY A 13 -1.05 20.30 -14.68
N ILE A 14 -0.24 19.30 -14.32
CA ILE A 14 0.98 19.47 -13.54
C ILE A 14 2.13 19.23 -14.51
N SER A 15 3.02 20.20 -14.64
CA SER A 15 4.22 20.09 -15.48
C SER A 15 5.47 20.23 -14.64
N VAL A 16 6.40 19.28 -14.78
CA VAL A 16 7.73 19.36 -14.18
C VAL A 16 8.77 19.23 -15.27
N TYR A 17 9.82 20.04 -15.21
CA TYR A 17 10.94 20.00 -16.13
C TYR A 17 12.24 20.31 -15.41
N GLN A 18 13.31 19.54 -15.68
CA GLN A 18 14.59 19.66 -14.99
C GLN A 18 15.79 19.61 -15.94
N SER A 19 16.90 20.19 -15.47
CA SER A 19 18.19 20.20 -16.15
C SER A 19 19.33 19.93 -15.17
N PRO A 20 20.40 19.22 -15.56
CA PRO A 20 20.62 18.60 -16.88
C PRO A 20 19.73 17.36 -17.11
N GLY A 21 19.74 16.85 -18.35
CA GLY A 21 19.05 15.62 -18.73
C GLY A 21 17.77 15.80 -19.56
N ASP A 22 17.22 17.02 -19.60
CA ASP A 22 15.97 17.33 -20.33
C ASP A 22 14.82 16.37 -19.95
N ILE A 23 14.69 16.09 -18.64
CA ILE A 23 13.67 15.20 -18.08
C ILE A 23 12.43 16.04 -17.75
N GLY A 24 11.27 15.58 -18.20
CA GLY A 24 9.99 16.23 -17.90
C GLY A 24 8.87 15.22 -17.68
N GLN A 25 7.83 15.68 -16.97
CA GLN A 25 6.61 14.91 -16.72
C GLN A 25 5.40 15.84 -16.83
N TYR A 26 4.31 15.32 -17.41
CA TYR A 26 3.03 16.00 -17.45
C TYR A 26 1.91 15.07 -16.99
N THR A 27 1.16 15.45 -15.96
CA THR A 27 0.10 14.64 -15.34
C THR A 27 -1.16 15.43 -15.09
N PHE A 28 -2.29 14.72 -15.04
CA PHE A 28 -3.54 15.19 -14.45
C PHE A 28 -3.83 14.40 -13.18
N GLU A 29 -4.33 15.07 -12.15
CA GLU A 29 -4.75 14.45 -10.90
C GLU A 29 -6.14 14.96 -10.48
N PHE A 30 -6.90 14.13 -9.77
CA PHE A 30 -8.18 14.50 -9.19
C PHE A 30 -8.29 13.87 -7.80
N ASP A 31 -8.57 14.69 -6.78
CA ASP A 31 -8.63 14.30 -5.37
C ASP A 31 -7.39 13.51 -4.89
N GLY A 32 -6.22 13.82 -5.47
CA GLY A 32 -4.93 13.20 -5.14
C GLY A 32 -4.60 11.93 -5.92
N ASP A 33 -5.49 11.44 -6.78
CA ASP A 33 -5.25 10.28 -7.63
C ASP A 33 -4.83 10.68 -9.06
N GLU A 34 -3.82 10.00 -9.59
CA GLU A 34 -3.40 10.14 -10.99
C GLU A 34 -4.54 9.74 -11.93
N TRP A 35 -4.90 10.62 -12.85
CA TRP A 35 -5.83 10.30 -13.95
C TRP A 35 -5.08 9.75 -15.16
N PHE A 36 -4.06 10.48 -15.61
CA PHE A 36 -3.19 10.09 -16.70
C PHE A 36 -1.88 10.86 -16.64
N TYR A 37 -0.89 10.35 -17.36
CA TYR A 37 0.29 11.11 -17.76
C TYR A 37 0.40 11.15 -19.29
N VAL A 38 1.18 12.10 -19.81
CA VAL A 38 1.56 12.10 -21.24
C VAL A 38 2.95 11.52 -21.37
N ASP A 39 3.08 10.39 -22.08
CA ASP A 39 4.37 9.86 -22.50
C ASP A 39 4.94 10.82 -23.56
N LEU A 40 5.93 11.62 -23.15
CA LEU A 40 6.45 12.73 -23.96
C LEU A 40 7.21 12.24 -25.21
N ASP A 41 7.80 11.04 -25.14
CA ASP A 41 8.56 10.44 -26.23
C ASP A 41 7.61 9.84 -27.27
N LYS A 42 6.61 9.07 -26.80
CA LYS A 42 5.61 8.44 -27.68
C LYS A 42 4.49 9.40 -28.10
N LYS A 43 4.35 10.53 -27.41
CA LYS A 43 3.31 11.55 -27.63
C LYS A 43 1.91 10.96 -27.50
N GLU A 44 1.68 10.22 -26.42
CA GLU A 44 0.41 9.56 -26.13
C GLU A 44 -0.05 9.84 -24.70
N THR A 45 -1.36 9.87 -24.50
CA THR A 45 -1.99 9.96 -23.17
C THR A 45 -2.13 8.56 -22.59
N VAL A 46 -1.49 8.31 -21.45
CA VAL A 46 -1.52 7.02 -20.75
C VAL A 46 -2.40 7.13 -19.51
N TRP A 47 -3.57 6.51 -19.57
CA TRP A 47 -4.56 6.54 -18.50
C TRP A 47 -4.18 5.61 -17.34
N ARG A 48 -4.26 6.10 -16.10
CA ARG A 48 -3.99 5.32 -14.89
C ARG A 48 -4.92 4.10 -14.77
N LEU A 49 -6.17 4.28 -15.15
CA LEU A 49 -7.16 3.22 -15.31
C LEU A 49 -7.64 3.23 -16.77
N PRO A 50 -7.51 2.12 -17.52
CA PRO A 50 -7.89 2.07 -18.94
C PRO A 50 -9.34 2.45 -19.21
N GLU A 51 -10.25 2.19 -18.26
CA GLU A 51 -11.67 2.53 -18.35
C GLU A 51 -11.90 4.04 -18.53
N PHE A 52 -11.04 4.90 -17.94
CA PHE A 52 -11.16 6.35 -18.09
C PHE A 52 -10.96 6.79 -19.55
N GLY A 53 -10.00 6.17 -20.25
CA GLY A 53 -9.75 6.43 -21.67
C GLY A 53 -10.86 5.94 -22.61
N GLN A 54 -11.84 5.19 -22.11
CA GLN A 54 -13.05 4.83 -22.87
C GLN A 54 -14.16 5.88 -22.74
N LEU A 55 -14.14 6.67 -21.67
CA LEU A 55 -15.18 7.64 -21.33
C LEU A 55 -14.82 9.07 -21.74
N THR A 56 -13.51 9.37 -21.83
CA THR A 56 -13.00 10.70 -22.16
C THR A 56 -11.66 10.59 -22.91
N SER A 57 -11.14 11.71 -23.39
CA SER A 57 -9.89 11.81 -24.14
C SER A 57 -9.11 13.07 -23.76
N PHE A 58 -7.80 13.03 -23.89
CA PHE A 58 -6.91 14.19 -23.80
C PHE A 58 -5.96 14.20 -24.99
N ASP A 59 -5.81 15.34 -25.65
CA ASP A 59 -4.84 15.53 -26.74
C ASP A 59 -3.44 15.70 -26.14
N PRO A 60 -2.51 14.75 -26.36
CA PRO A 60 -1.16 14.80 -25.79
C PRO A 60 -0.37 16.04 -26.23
N GLN A 61 -0.79 16.73 -27.29
CA GLN A 61 -0.19 18.01 -27.71
C GLN A 61 -0.26 19.08 -26.62
N GLY A 62 -1.28 19.05 -25.74
CA GLY A 62 -1.37 19.94 -24.59
C GLY A 62 -0.20 19.75 -23.63
N GLY A 63 0.09 18.51 -23.24
CA GLY A 63 1.23 18.20 -22.37
C GLY A 63 2.57 18.59 -22.97
N LEU A 64 2.75 18.36 -24.28
CA LEU A 64 3.97 18.78 -25.00
C LEU A 64 4.18 20.31 -25.01
N GLN A 65 3.11 21.10 -25.13
CA GLN A 65 3.17 22.57 -25.08
C GLN A 65 3.55 23.07 -23.69
N GLU A 66 2.97 22.47 -22.64
CA GLU A 66 3.30 22.81 -21.27
C GLU A 66 4.76 22.47 -20.93
N ILE A 67 5.26 21.31 -21.38
CA ILE A 67 6.67 20.94 -21.22
C ILE A 67 7.61 21.92 -21.96
N ALA A 68 7.27 22.34 -23.18
CA ALA A 68 8.06 23.33 -23.90
C ALA A 68 8.11 24.69 -23.17
N THR A 69 6.98 25.10 -22.58
CA THR A 69 6.88 26.29 -21.74
C THR A 69 7.68 26.14 -20.45
N GLY A 70 7.62 24.98 -19.80
CA GLY A 70 8.40 24.61 -18.62
C GLY A 70 9.90 24.69 -18.88
N LYS A 71 10.39 24.13 -20.00
CA LYS A 71 11.78 24.24 -20.43
C LYS A 71 12.23 25.69 -20.62
N HIS A 72 11.41 26.50 -21.28
CA HIS A 72 11.69 27.92 -21.49
C HIS A 72 11.79 28.67 -20.15
N ASN A 73 10.81 28.47 -19.28
CA ASN A 73 10.74 29.12 -17.97
C ASN A 73 11.89 28.68 -17.05
N LEU A 74 12.29 27.41 -17.08
CA LEU A 74 13.44 26.90 -16.33
C LEU A 74 14.70 27.69 -16.68
N GLY A 75 15.00 27.89 -17.95
CA GLY A 75 16.17 28.68 -18.38
C GLY A 75 16.17 30.13 -17.85
N ILE A 76 15.00 30.77 -17.81
CA ILE A 76 14.83 32.12 -17.25
C ILE A 76 15.04 32.10 -15.73
N LEU A 77 14.40 31.17 -15.03
CA LEU A 77 14.43 31.09 -13.57
C LEU A 77 15.81 30.68 -13.03
N THR A 78 16.51 29.76 -13.69
CA THR A 78 17.90 29.39 -13.34
C THR A 78 18.83 30.59 -13.43
N LYS A 79 18.71 31.41 -14.49
CA LYS A 79 19.50 32.65 -14.59
C LYS A 79 19.10 33.67 -13.52
N ARG A 80 17.79 33.82 -13.25
CA ARG A 80 17.26 34.75 -12.25
C ARG A 80 17.69 34.38 -10.83
N SER A 81 17.76 33.10 -10.50
CA SER A 81 18.21 32.59 -9.19
C SER A 81 19.73 32.60 -9.03
N ASN A 82 20.48 33.19 -9.96
CA ASN A 82 21.94 33.14 -10.02
C ASN A 82 22.48 31.69 -9.98
N PHE A 83 21.84 30.80 -10.73
CA PHE A 83 22.21 29.38 -10.85
C PHE A 83 22.15 28.61 -9.53
N THR A 84 21.24 28.99 -8.63
CA THR A 84 21.00 28.20 -7.39
C THR A 84 20.44 26.82 -7.76
N PRO A 85 21.12 25.72 -7.41
CA PRO A 85 20.64 24.36 -7.70
C PRO A 85 19.52 23.95 -6.74
N ALA A 86 18.79 22.89 -7.10
CA ALA A 86 17.87 22.22 -6.19
C ALA A 86 18.63 21.59 -5.00
N THR A 87 18.05 21.68 -3.80
CA THR A 87 18.51 20.90 -2.63
C THR A 87 17.92 19.51 -2.73
N ASN A 88 18.73 18.46 -2.57
CA ASN A 88 18.23 17.09 -2.59
C ASN A 88 17.61 16.73 -1.24
N GLU A 89 16.40 16.17 -1.26
CA GLU A 89 15.71 15.64 -0.10
C GLU A 89 15.96 14.13 0.06
N ALA A 90 15.90 13.66 1.31
CA ALA A 90 15.97 12.24 1.63
C ALA A 90 14.54 11.64 1.61
N PRO A 91 14.18 10.81 0.61
CA PRO A 91 12.85 10.23 0.55
C PRO A 91 12.64 9.17 1.64
N GLN A 92 11.38 9.01 2.02
CA GLN A 92 10.97 8.06 3.05
C GLN A 92 10.06 7.00 2.45
N ALA A 93 10.42 5.73 2.61
CA ALA A 93 9.66 4.62 2.06
C ALA A 93 8.90 3.84 3.14
N THR A 94 7.69 3.40 2.82
CA THR A 94 6.85 2.51 3.63
C THR A 94 6.31 1.39 2.75
N VAL A 95 6.36 0.15 3.22
CA VAL A 95 5.87 -1.03 2.50
C VAL A 95 4.69 -1.64 3.22
N PHE A 96 3.61 -1.90 2.50
CA PHE A 96 2.40 -2.51 3.04
C PHE A 96 1.62 -3.28 1.96
N PRO A 97 0.85 -4.30 2.32
CA PRO A 97 0.02 -5.03 1.38
C PRO A 97 -1.27 -4.25 1.06
N LYS A 98 -1.76 -4.38 -0.18
CA LYS A 98 -3.03 -3.77 -0.63
C LYS A 98 -4.24 -4.30 0.15
N SER A 99 -4.18 -5.54 0.61
CA SER A 99 -5.27 -6.23 1.31
C SER A 99 -4.70 -7.18 2.37
N PRO A 100 -5.49 -7.59 3.38
CA PRO A 100 -5.03 -8.55 4.38
C PRO A 100 -4.37 -9.79 3.74
N VAL A 101 -3.23 -10.21 4.29
CA VAL A 101 -2.41 -11.28 3.70
C VAL A 101 -3.03 -12.64 3.99
N LEU A 102 -3.32 -13.41 2.94
CA LEU A 102 -3.76 -14.80 3.02
C LEU A 102 -2.82 -15.66 2.19
N LEU A 103 -2.24 -16.69 2.81
CA LEU A 103 -1.27 -17.57 2.16
C LEU A 103 -1.86 -18.21 0.91
N GLY A 104 -1.08 -18.21 -0.18
CA GLY A 104 -1.49 -18.75 -1.47
C GLY A 104 -2.50 -17.92 -2.26
N GLN A 105 -3.06 -16.83 -1.70
CA GLN A 105 -3.98 -15.94 -2.42
C GLN A 105 -3.23 -14.74 -3.02
N PRO A 106 -3.36 -14.45 -4.33
CA PRO A 106 -2.69 -13.30 -4.96
C PRO A 106 -2.96 -11.98 -4.23
N ASN A 107 -1.92 -11.19 -4.06
CA ASN A 107 -1.97 -9.88 -3.42
C ASN A 107 -0.98 -8.91 -4.09
N THR A 108 -0.91 -7.67 -3.63
CA THR A 108 0.00 -6.64 -4.15
C THR A 108 0.69 -5.95 -2.98
N LEU A 109 2.02 -5.96 -2.96
CA LEU A 109 2.79 -5.08 -2.08
C LEU A 109 2.87 -3.70 -2.71
N ILE A 110 2.74 -2.68 -1.86
CA ILE A 110 2.81 -1.27 -2.23
C ILE A 110 4.01 -0.69 -1.49
N CYS A 111 4.95 -0.11 -2.22
CA CYS A 111 6.01 0.72 -1.69
C CYS A 111 5.63 2.18 -1.95
N PHE A 112 5.16 2.86 -0.90
CA PHE A 112 4.90 4.29 -0.91
C PHE A 112 6.19 5.02 -0.56
N VAL A 113 6.67 5.86 -1.47
CA VAL A 113 7.87 6.67 -1.28
C VAL A 113 7.49 8.14 -1.33
N ASP A 114 7.73 8.85 -0.24
CA ASP A 114 7.39 10.25 -0.03
C ASP A 114 8.63 11.13 0.13
N ASN A 115 8.46 12.45 0.14
CA ASN A 115 9.52 13.45 0.27
C ASN A 115 10.60 13.31 -0.82
N ILE A 116 10.18 13.04 -2.06
CA ILE A 116 11.08 12.91 -3.21
C ILE A 116 11.32 14.30 -3.79
N PHE A 117 12.56 14.77 -3.77
CA PHE A 117 12.94 15.97 -4.52
C PHE A 117 14.46 16.00 -4.77
N PRO A 118 14.93 16.21 -6.02
CA PRO A 118 14.17 16.31 -7.27
C PRO A 118 13.40 15.03 -7.65
N PRO A 119 12.43 15.06 -8.59
CA PRO A 119 11.66 13.87 -9.00
C PRO A 119 12.47 12.95 -9.93
N VAL A 120 13.56 12.39 -9.40
CA VAL A 120 14.38 11.36 -10.02
C VAL A 120 14.67 10.31 -8.97
N ILE A 121 14.11 9.12 -9.12
CA ILE A 121 14.24 8.03 -8.16
C ILE A 121 14.34 6.70 -8.88
N ASN A 122 15.03 5.73 -8.27
CA ASN A 122 14.99 4.34 -8.71
C ASN A 122 14.39 3.49 -7.59
N ILE A 123 13.23 2.90 -7.84
CA ILE A 123 12.53 2.01 -6.91
C ILE A 123 12.57 0.60 -7.50
N THR A 124 13.15 -0.35 -6.79
CA THR A 124 13.23 -1.75 -7.24
C THR A 124 12.77 -2.70 -6.15
N TRP A 125 12.28 -3.86 -6.57
CA TRP A 125 11.85 -4.90 -5.64
C TRP A 125 12.87 -6.02 -5.56
N LEU A 126 13.11 -6.49 -4.34
CA LEU A 126 13.84 -7.71 -4.06
C LEU A 126 12.88 -8.73 -3.44
N ARG A 127 12.96 -9.98 -3.89
CA ARG A 127 12.36 -11.15 -3.23
C ARG A 127 13.48 -12.10 -2.86
N ASN A 128 13.61 -12.44 -1.58
CA ASN A 128 14.71 -13.27 -1.07
C ASN A 128 16.09 -12.73 -1.55
N SER A 129 16.26 -11.41 -1.42
CA SER A 129 17.44 -10.64 -1.84
C SER A 129 17.78 -10.68 -3.34
N LYS A 130 16.89 -11.20 -4.20
CA LYS A 130 17.04 -11.22 -5.66
C LYS A 130 16.08 -10.23 -6.30
N SER A 131 16.56 -9.49 -7.30
CA SER A 131 15.73 -8.52 -8.03
C SER A 131 14.55 -9.20 -8.73
N VAL A 132 13.37 -8.58 -8.62
CA VAL A 132 12.14 -8.98 -9.30
C VAL A 132 11.60 -7.80 -10.08
N THR A 133 11.31 -8.04 -11.36
CA THR A 133 10.71 -7.07 -12.28
C THR A 133 9.32 -7.49 -12.75
N ASP A 134 8.99 -8.78 -12.65
CA ASP A 134 7.71 -9.31 -13.09
C ASP A 134 6.60 -8.84 -12.16
N GLY A 135 5.51 -8.35 -12.76
CA GLY A 135 4.37 -7.84 -11.99
C GLY A 135 4.64 -6.53 -11.25
N VAL A 136 5.70 -5.81 -11.62
CA VAL A 136 6.00 -4.48 -11.10
C VAL A 136 5.28 -3.41 -11.92
N TYR A 137 4.67 -2.44 -11.23
CA TYR A 137 4.07 -1.24 -11.82
C TYR A 137 4.42 -0.02 -10.95
N GLU A 138 4.49 1.16 -11.54
CA GLU A 138 4.76 2.41 -10.81
C GLU A 138 3.82 3.52 -11.26
N THR A 139 3.50 4.46 -10.36
CA THR A 139 2.83 5.72 -10.73
C THR A 139 3.83 6.70 -11.33
N SER A 140 3.29 7.79 -11.90
CA SER A 140 4.06 9.02 -12.08
C SER A 140 4.49 9.61 -10.73
N PHE A 141 5.35 10.64 -10.74
CA PHE A 141 5.57 11.48 -9.56
C PHE A 141 4.31 12.30 -9.28
N LEU A 142 3.69 12.09 -8.13
CA LEU A 142 2.50 12.82 -7.66
C LEU A 142 2.93 13.97 -6.76
N VAL A 143 2.20 15.08 -6.80
CA VAL A 143 2.62 16.31 -6.13
C VAL A 143 2.23 16.34 -4.64
N ASN A 144 3.16 16.83 -3.82
CA ASN A 144 2.88 17.22 -2.44
C ASN A 144 2.62 18.73 -2.35
N ARG A 145 1.97 19.15 -1.26
CA ARG A 145 1.66 20.57 -1.00
C ARG A 145 2.91 21.45 -0.85
N ASP A 146 4.02 20.86 -0.38
CA ASP A 146 5.31 21.53 -0.19
C ASP A 146 6.21 21.54 -1.45
N HIS A 147 5.67 21.11 -2.59
CA HIS A 147 6.36 20.97 -3.88
C HIS A 147 7.41 19.84 -3.97
N SER A 148 7.50 18.98 -2.95
CA SER A 148 8.11 17.65 -3.11
C SER A 148 7.14 16.71 -3.84
N PHE A 149 7.57 15.47 -4.06
CA PHE A 149 6.78 14.45 -4.75
C PHE A 149 6.66 13.19 -3.91
N HIS A 150 5.61 12.43 -4.16
CA HIS A 150 5.50 11.03 -3.75
C HIS A 150 5.28 10.12 -4.96
N LYS A 151 5.62 8.85 -4.82
CA LYS A 151 5.50 7.83 -5.89
C LYS A 151 5.18 6.48 -5.26
N LEU A 152 4.35 5.70 -5.93
CA LEU A 152 4.02 4.35 -5.51
C LEU A 152 4.59 3.34 -6.51
N SER A 153 5.30 2.34 -5.98
CA SER A 153 5.65 1.12 -6.73
C SER A 153 4.82 -0.05 -6.19
N TYR A 154 4.38 -0.91 -7.09
CA TYR A 154 3.51 -2.04 -6.83
C TYR A 154 4.22 -3.32 -7.25
N LEU A 155 4.12 -4.38 -6.46
CA LEU A 155 4.59 -5.72 -6.81
C LEU A 155 3.47 -6.72 -6.59
N THR A 156 3.01 -7.37 -7.66
CA THR A 156 2.11 -8.52 -7.53
C THR A 156 2.87 -9.73 -6.98
N PHE A 157 2.32 -10.38 -5.96
CA PHE A 157 2.95 -11.54 -5.34
C PHE A 157 1.91 -12.54 -4.84
N ILE A 158 2.36 -13.76 -4.58
CA ILE A 158 1.58 -14.78 -3.87
C ILE A 158 2.24 -14.93 -2.50
N PRO A 159 1.56 -14.56 -1.40
CA PRO A 159 2.13 -14.66 -0.06
C PRO A 159 2.54 -16.09 0.28
N SER A 160 3.75 -16.21 0.84
CA SER A 160 4.40 -17.47 1.24
C SER A 160 5.25 -17.21 2.49
N ASP A 161 5.29 -18.19 3.39
CA ASP A 161 6.06 -18.16 4.64
C ASP A 161 7.59 -18.16 4.38
N ASP A 162 7.99 -18.56 3.18
CA ASP A 162 9.39 -18.68 2.75
C ASP A 162 9.91 -17.45 1.99
N ASP A 163 9.04 -16.48 1.68
CA ASP A 163 9.39 -15.31 0.88
C ASP A 163 9.41 -14.04 1.73
N ILE A 164 10.59 -13.40 1.75
CA ILE A 164 10.77 -12.04 2.25
C ILE A 164 10.95 -11.06 1.08
N TYR A 165 10.51 -9.82 1.30
CA TYR A 165 10.53 -8.77 0.28
C TYR A 165 11.24 -7.52 0.78
N ASP A 166 11.94 -6.83 -0.11
CA ASP A 166 12.48 -5.50 0.17
C ASP A 166 12.11 -4.55 -0.96
N CYS A 167 11.60 -3.37 -0.61
CA CYS A 167 11.58 -2.23 -1.52
C CYS A 167 12.91 -1.48 -1.39
N LYS A 168 13.70 -1.46 -2.45
CA LYS A 168 14.97 -0.73 -2.54
C LYS A 168 14.75 0.61 -3.21
N VAL A 169 15.11 1.69 -2.52
CA VAL A 169 14.97 3.07 -2.99
C VAL A 169 16.34 3.73 -3.11
N GLU A 170 16.66 4.25 -4.29
CA GLU A 170 17.89 4.98 -4.59
C GLU A 170 17.54 6.40 -5.04
N HIS A 171 18.15 7.41 -4.40
CA HIS A 171 17.88 8.83 -4.63
C HIS A 171 19.12 9.67 -4.32
N TRP A 172 19.30 10.83 -4.96
CA TRP A 172 20.48 11.69 -4.77
C TRP A 172 20.61 12.34 -3.38
N GLY A 173 19.52 12.36 -2.61
CA GLY A 173 19.52 12.81 -1.21
C GLY A 173 19.80 11.70 -0.20
N LEU A 174 20.06 10.47 -0.66
CA LEU A 174 20.47 9.35 0.20
C LEU A 174 21.96 9.05 0.00
N GLU A 175 22.71 8.87 1.08
CA GLU A 175 24.11 8.43 1.02
C GLU A 175 24.21 6.97 0.55
N GLU A 176 23.27 6.13 0.98
CA GLU A 176 23.15 4.72 0.62
C GLU A 176 21.69 4.38 0.26
N PRO A 177 21.45 3.38 -0.61
CA PRO A 177 20.10 2.91 -0.89
C PRO A 177 19.33 2.50 0.37
N VAL A 178 18.08 2.94 0.48
CA VAL A 178 17.19 2.52 1.58
C VAL A 178 16.52 1.20 1.20
N LEU A 179 16.59 0.21 2.07
CA LEU A 179 15.83 -1.04 1.97
C LEU A 179 14.70 -1.02 2.99
N LYS A 180 13.46 -1.13 2.52
CA LYS A 180 12.28 -1.34 3.36
C LYS A 180 11.85 -2.78 3.28
N HIS A 181 12.19 -3.49 4.34
CA HIS A 181 11.87 -4.89 4.52
C HIS A 181 10.39 -5.10 4.78
N TRP A 182 9.85 -6.18 4.24
CA TRP A 182 8.51 -6.67 4.49
C TRP A 182 8.48 -8.19 4.47
N GLU A 183 7.87 -8.75 5.50
CA GLU A 183 7.59 -10.18 5.60
C GLU A 183 6.12 -10.36 6.02
N PRO A 184 5.46 -11.44 5.59
CA PRO A 184 4.09 -11.70 6.01
C PRO A 184 4.05 -12.02 7.51
N GLU A 185 3.38 -11.17 8.30
CA GLU A 185 3.05 -11.48 9.70
C GLU A 185 1.97 -12.57 9.73
N ILE A 186 2.41 -13.82 9.74
CA ILE A 186 1.50 -14.95 9.87
C ILE A 186 1.32 -15.22 11.36
N PRO A 187 0.07 -15.27 11.87
CA PRO A 187 -0.16 -15.77 13.22
C PRO A 187 0.49 -17.14 13.30
N ALA A 188 1.51 -17.30 14.15
CA ALA A 188 2.19 -18.57 14.31
C ALA A 188 1.12 -19.66 14.46
N PRO A 189 1.16 -20.75 13.66
CA PRO A 189 0.23 -21.86 13.87
C PRO A 189 0.31 -22.22 15.34
N MET A 190 -0.84 -22.35 16.00
CA MET A 190 -0.90 -22.72 17.41
C MET A 190 0.07 -23.88 17.60
N SER A 191 1.07 -23.71 18.47
CA SER A 191 2.01 -24.80 18.75
C SER A 191 1.20 -26.04 19.11
N GLU A 192 1.61 -27.23 18.66
CA GLU A 192 0.92 -28.48 19.02
C GLU A 192 0.75 -28.61 20.55
N LEU A 193 1.65 -28.00 21.34
CA LEU A 193 1.51 -27.87 22.78
C LEU A 193 0.27 -27.08 23.18
N THR A 194 0.06 -25.91 22.57
CA THR A 194 -1.10 -25.05 22.85
C THR A 194 -2.39 -25.73 22.44
N GLU A 195 -2.43 -26.40 21.29
CA GLU A 195 -3.59 -27.17 20.85
C GLU A 195 -3.90 -28.33 21.79
N THR A 196 -2.87 -29.11 22.16
CA THR A 196 -3.01 -30.21 23.14
C THR A 196 -3.50 -29.71 24.49
N VAL A 197 -2.97 -28.58 24.98
CA VAL A 197 -3.38 -27.98 26.26
C VAL A 197 -4.83 -27.48 26.18
N VAL A 198 -5.21 -26.80 25.11
CA VAL A 198 -6.60 -26.33 24.91
C VAL A 198 -7.56 -27.51 24.83
N CYS A 199 -7.22 -28.56 24.09
CA CYS A 199 -8.02 -29.79 24.03
C CYS A 199 -8.10 -30.51 25.38
N ALA A 200 -7.00 -30.63 26.13
CA ALA A 200 -6.98 -31.27 27.45
C ALA A 200 -7.81 -30.48 28.48
N LEU A 201 -7.72 -29.15 28.47
CA LEU A 201 -8.55 -28.27 29.30
C LEU A 201 -10.02 -28.37 28.90
N GLY A 202 -10.33 -28.37 27.59
CA GLY A 202 -11.69 -28.56 27.08
C GLY A 202 -12.30 -29.91 27.49
N LEU A 203 -11.53 -31.00 27.38
CA LEU A 203 -11.95 -32.34 27.80
C LEU A 203 -12.18 -32.43 29.31
N SER A 204 -11.30 -31.85 30.12
CA SER A 204 -11.46 -31.86 31.58
C SER A 204 -12.68 -31.05 32.02
N VAL A 205 -12.92 -29.87 31.44
CA VAL A 205 -14.14 -29.08 31.68
C VAL A 205 -15.38 -29.84 31.22
N GLY A 206 -15.35 -30.49 30.05
CA GLY A 206 -16.45 -31.30 29.55
C GLY A 206 -16.79 -32.48 30.47
N LEU A 207 -15.79 -33.21 30.96
CA LEU A 207 -15.97 -34.29 31.92
C LEU A 207 -16.55 -33.80 33.24
N VAL A 208 -16.04 -32.68 33.79
CA VAL A 208 -16.60 -32.07 35.00
C VAL A 208 -18.06 -31.67 34.77
N GLY A 209 -18.39 -31.08 33.61
CA GLY A 209 -19.77 -30.74 33.25
C GLY A 209 -20.70 -31.95 33.19
N ILE A 210 -20.24 -33.08 32.63
CA ILE A 210 -21.00 -34.34 32.59
C ILE A 210 -21.24 -34.88 34.01
N VAL A 211 -20.20 -34.92 34.85
CA VAL A 211 -20.33 -35.40 36.24
C VAL A 211 -21.29 -34.52 37.03
N VAL A 212 -21.16 -33.21 36.94
CA VAL A 212 -22.05 -32.26 37.62
C VAL A 212 -23.48 -32.38 37.09
N GLY A 213 -23.67 -32.42 35.77
CA GLY A 213 -24.99 -32.58 35.14
C GLY A 213 -25.69 -33.89 35.51
N THR A 214 -24.96 -35.00 35.52
CA THR A 214 -25.51 -36.31 35.93
C THR A 214 -25.92 -36.31 37.40
N ILE A 215 -25.15 -35.69 38.29
CA ILE A 215 -25.52 -35.52 39.70
C ILE A 215 -26.82 -34.71 39.83
N PHE A 216 -26.94 -33.59 39.12
CA PHE A 216 -28.17 -32.78 39.14
C PHE A 216 -29.40 -33.54 38.62
N ILE A 217 -29.26 -34.33 37.56
CA ILE A 217 -30.36 -35.18 37.04
C ILE A 217 -30.78 -36.23 38.08
N ILE A 218 -29.81 -36.92 38.71
CA ILE A 218 -30.11 -37.93 39.74
C ILE A 218 -30.79 -37.29 40.96
N GLN A 219 -30.34 -36.11 41.39
CA GLN A 219 -30.96 -35.38 42.50
C GLN A 219 -32.39 -34.90 42.17
N GLY A 220 -32.63 -34.47 40.94
CA GLY A 220 -33.96 -34.11 40.44
C GLY A 220 -34.91 -35.30 40.39
N LEU A 221 -34.44 -36.46 39.91
CA LEU A 221 -35.22 -37.70 39.86
C LEU A 221 -35.54 -38.24 41.27
N ARG A 222 -34.60 -38.14 42.23
CA ARG A 222 -34.82 -38.56 43.62
C ARG A 222 -35.80 -37.65 44.37
N SER A 223 -35.84 -36.36 44.03
CA SER A 223 -36.74 -35.39 44.67
C SER A 223 -38.18 -35.43 44.14
N GLY A 224 -38.42 -36.05 42.96
CA GLY A 224 -39.75 -36.13 42.33
C GLY A 224 -40.60 -37.35 42.69
N GLY A 225 -40.13 -38.23 43.59
CA GLY A 225 -40.58 -39.61 43.67
C GLY A 225 -41.17 -40.10 45.00
N THR A 226 -41.76 -39.26 45.86
CA THR A 226 -42.49 -39.75 47.05
C THR A 226 -43.62 -38.81 47.49
N SER A 227 -44.76 -38.86 46.77
CA SER A 227 -46.08 -38.58 47.35
C SER A 227 -47.14 -39.35 46.58
N ARG A 228 -47.68 -40.41 47.19
CA ARG A 228 -49.05 -40.92 46.99
C ARG A 228 -49.38 -41.94 48.09
N HIS A 229 -50.06 -41.43 49.12
CA HIS A 229 -50.75 -42.21 50.16
C HIS A 229 -51.76 -43.20 49.57
N PRO A 230 -51.92 -44.39 50.19
CA PRO A 230 -53.21 -45.08 50.26
C PRO A 230 -53.93 -44.67 51.56
N GLY A 231 -55.17 -44.21 51.43
CA GLY A 231 -56.07 -43.90 52.56
C GLY A 231 -56.60 -45.16 53.28
N PRO A 232 -57.32 -44.98 54.41
CA PRO A 232 -57.51 -46.02 55.43
C PRO A 232 -58.74 -46.91 55.16
N LEU A 233 -58.57 -48.22 55.37
CA LEU A 233 -59.59 -49.21 55.71
C LEU A 233 -58.98 -50.21 56.71
#